data_AF-A0A8T6G057-F1
#
_entry.id   AF-A0A8T6G057-F1
#
_cell.length_a   1.000
_cell.length_b   1.000
_cell.length_c   1.000
_cell.angle_alpha   90.00
_cell.angle_beta   90.00
_cell.angle_gamma   90.00
#
_symmetry.space_group_name_H-M   'P 1'
#
loop_
_entity.id
_entity.type
_entity.pdbx_description
1 polymer ?
#
loop_
_entity_poly.entity_id
_entity_poly.type
_entity_poly.pdbx_seq_one_letter_code
_entity_poly.pdbx_strand_id
1 'polypeptide(L)'
;MTDGYVILTLRFFQEEGQWVGDCEELGVAHYGETLDEVRTGLEDLLVLTLDTMESVGERERFFAEHGITLHPSDQPAPTQEYHVLPDTHLVEPKRIPIGA
;
A
#
# COMPACT_ATOMS: atom_id res chain seq x y z
N MET A 1 -19.25 9.66 -2.20
CA MET A 1 -18.53 8.39 -2.01
C MET A 1 -17.88 8.10 -3.34
N THR A 2 -16.55 8.19 -3.38
CA THR A 2 -15.79 7.97 -4.61
C THR A 2 -15.18 6.60 -4.50
N ASP A 3 -15.88 5.60 -5.03
CA ASP A 3 -15.44 4.21 -4.99
C ASP A 3 -14.33 4.01 -6.03
N GLY A 4 -13.18 3.52 -5.59
CA GLY A 4 -11.99 3.47 -6.43
C GLY A 4 -10.88 2.61 -5.83
N TYR A 5 -9.68 2.80 -6.35
CA TYR A 5 -8.47 2.18 -5.80
C TYR A 5 -7.29 3.13 -5.90
N VAL A 6 -6.32 2.93 -5.03
CA VAL A 6 -4.97 3.50 -5.16
C VAL A 6 -4.00 2.38 -5.47
N ILE A 7 -2.85 2.75 -6.01
CA ILE A 7 -1.74 1.82 -6.18
C ILE A 7 -0.63 2.26 -5.25
N LEU A 8 -0.23 1.37 -4.34
CA LEU A 8 0.80 1.61 -3.34
C LEU A 8 1.96 0.63 -3.56
N THR A 9 3.16 1.09 -3.27
CA THR A 9 4.40 0.34 -3.43
C THR A 9 4.68 -0.40 -2.12
N LEU A 10 4.50 -1.72 -2.14
CA LEU A 10 4.78 -2.57 -0.99
C LEU A 10 6.17 -3.17 -1.16
N ARG A 11 6.97 -3.06 -0.10
CA ARG A 11 8.30 -3.65 -0.05
C ARG A 11 8.33 -4.67 1.08
N PHE A 12 8.85 -5.85 0.78
CA PHE A 12 8.99 -6.96 1.72
C PHE A 12 10.43 -7.42 1.80
N PHE A 13 10.92 -7.57 3.02
CA PHE A 13 12.30 -7.99 3.30
C PHE A 13 12.39 -8.72 4.64
N GLN A 14 13.53 -9.35 4.90
CA GLN A 14 13.80 -9.96 6.21
C GLN A 14 14.72 -9.06 7.03
N GLU A 15 14.33 -8.81 8.28
CA GLU A 15 15.13 -8.08 9.26
C GLU A 15 15.10 -8.86 10.58
N GLU A 16 16.27 -9.09 11.18
CA GLU A 16 16.43 -9.80 12.47
C GLU A 16 15.70 -11.16 12.58
N GLY A 17 15.50 -11.86 11.45
CA GLY A 17 14.84 -13.16 11.41
C GLY A 17 13.31 -13.09 11.30
N GLN A 18 12.74 -11.90 11.11
CA GLN A 18 11.32 -11.68 10.86
C GLN A 18 11.09 -11.13 9.46
N TRP A 19 9.90 -11.36 8.90
CA TRP A 19 9.47 -10.66 7.71
C TRP A 19 8.97 -9.27 8.07
N VAL A 20 9.36 -8.29 7.27
CA VAL A 20 8.91 -6.90 7.34
C VAL A 20 8.26 -6.56 6.01
N GLY A 21 7.10 -5.92 6.07
CA GLY A 21 6.40 -5.37 4.93
C GLY A 21 6.13 -3.91 5.18
N ASP A 22 6.60 -3.02 4.31
CA ASP A 22 6.36 -1.59 4.42
C ASP A 22 5.75 -0.99 3.15
N CYS A 23 4.98 0.08 3.32
CA CYS A 23 4.38 0.86 2.24
C CYS A 23 5.13 2.19 2.14
N GLU A 24 5.80 2.43 1.01
CA GLU A 24 6.66 3.59 0.83
C GLU A 24 5.87 4.91 0.92
N GLU A 25 4.65 4.95 0.36
CA GLU A 25 3.86 6.17 0.28
C GLU A 25 3.20 6.54 1.62
N LEU A 26 2.75 5.54 2.39
CA LEU A 26 2.05 5.75 3.66
C LEU A 26 2.98 5.74 4.88
N GLY A 27 4.21 5.24 4.75
CA GLY A 27 5.16 5.15 5.86
C GLY A 27 4.70 4.20 6.97
N VAL A 28 3.87 3.21 6.63
CA VAL A 28 3.38 2.18 7.55
C VAL A 28 4.12 0.86 7.29
N ALA A 29 4.35 0.11 8.35
CA ALA A 29 5.00 -1.19 8.29
C ALA A 29 4.29 -2.23 9.15
N HIS A 30 4.37 -3.48 8.72
CA HIS A 30 3.86 -4.65 9.41
C HIS A 30 4.94 -5.74 9.50
N TYR A 31 4.91 -6.52 10.58
CA TYR A 31 5.94 -7.51 10.92
C TYR A 31 5.28 -8.85 11.20
N GLY A 32 5.94 -9.95 10.84
CA GLY A 32 5.39 -11.29 11.00
C GLY A 32 6.42 -12.40 10.79
N GLU A 33 5.98 -13.64 11.01
CA GLU A 33 6.83 -14.82 10.91
C GLU A 33 6.96 -15.30 9.46
N THR A 34 5.98 -14.98 8.61
CA THR A 34 5.93 -15.40 7.21
C THR A 34 5.60 -14.23 6.27
N LEU A 35 6.06 -14.32 5.01
CA LEU A 35 5.75 -13.32 3.99
C LEU A 35 4.25 -13.15 3.75
N ASP A 36 3.48 -14.25 3.77
CA ASP A 36 2.04 -14.24 3.50
C ASP A 36 1.24 -13.55 4.61
N GLU A 37 1.60 -13.83 5.87
CA GLU A 37 1.08 -13.14 7.05
C GLU A 37 1.37 -11.63 6.97
N VAL A 38 2.62 -11.27 6.67
CA VAL A 38 3.04 -9.87 6.58
C VAL A 38 2.32 -9.15 5.46
N ARG A 39 2.18 -9.78 4.30
CA ARG A 39 1.44 -9.24 3.15
C ARG A 39 -0.02 -8.99 3.50
N THR A 40 -0.71 -9.97 4.06
CA THR A 40 -2.13 -9.86 4.41
C THR A 40 -2.35 -8.79 5.49
N GLY A 41 -1.55 -8.81 6.56
CA GLY A 41 -1.67 -7.84 7.63
C GLY A 41 -1.29 -6.41 7.22
N LEU A 42 -0.32 -6.27 6.30
CA LEU A 42 -0.01 -4.97 5.70
C LEU A 42 -1.20 -4.47 4.86
N GLU A 43 -1.80 -5.30 4.01
CA GLU A 43 -2.97 -4.92 3.21
C GLU A 43 -4.14 -4.43 4.09
N ASP A 44 -4.46 -5.14 5.17
CA ASP A 44 -5.51 -4.75 6.12
C ASP A 44 -5.18 -3.41 6.82
N LEU A 45 -3.92 -3.21 7.21
CA LEU A 45 -3.44 -1.97 7.82
C LEU A 45 -3.57 -0.78 6.86
N LEU A 46 -3.28 -0.99 5.57
CA LEU A 46 -3.39 0.05 4.54
C LEU A 46 -4.84 0.47 4.35
N VAL A 47 -5.76 -0.48 4.22
CA VAL A 47 -7.21 -0.19 4.11
C VAL A 47 -7.68 0.63 5.31
N LEU A 48 -7.38 0.17 6.53
CA LEU A 48 -7.75 0.87 7.76
C LEU A 48 -7.17 2.29 7.83
N THR A 49 -5.93 2.47 7.39
CA THR A 49 -5.26 3.77 7.37
C THR A 49 -5.97 4.73 6.41
N LEU A 50 -6.27 4.27 5.19
CA LEU A 50 -6.95 5.05 4.17
C LEU A 50 -8.38 5.44 4.59
N ASP A 51 -9.11 4.52 5.20
CA ASP A 51 -10.45 4.77 5.74
C ASP A 51 -10.41 5.78 6.90
N THR A 52 -9.40 5.67 7.76
CA THR A 52 -9.18 6.63 8.86
C THR A 52 -8.88 8.02 8.29
N MET A 53 -8.04 8.14 7.27
CA MET A 53 -7.74 9.41 6.60
C MET A 53 -8.99 10.03 5.95
N GLU A 54 -9.89 9.24 5.39
CA GLU A 54 -11.18 9.72 4.90
C GLU A 54 -12.06 10.23 6.04
N SER A 55 -12.13 9.50 7.15
CA SER A 55 -12.99 9.86 8.29
C SER A 55 -12.64 11.20 8.93
N VAL A 56 -11.36 11.61 8.83
CA VAL A 56 -10.85 12.90 9.33
C VAL A 56 -10.76 13.97 8.25
N GLY A 57 -11.13 13.65 7.00
CA GLY A 57 -11.10 14.59 5.86
C GLY A 57 -9.71 14.91 5.29
N GLU A 58 -8.67 14.15 5.66
CA GLU A 58 -7.28 14.42 5.25
C GLU A 58 -6.84 13.63 4.00
N ARG A 59 -7.61 12.64 3.55
CA ARG A 59 -7.21 11.73 2.45
C ARG A 59 -6.78 12.45 1.19
N GLU A 60 -7.58 13.40 0.69
CA GLU A 60 -7.27 14.12 -0.56
C GLU A 60 -6.00 14.96 -0.44
N ARG A 61 -5.82 15.63 0.70
CA ARG A 61 -4.63 16.42 0.98
C ARG A 61 -3.40 15.53 1.07
N PHE A 62 -3.49 14.43 1.81
CA PHE A 62 -2.40 13.45 1.94
C PHE A 62 -1.99 12.90 0.57
N PHE A 63 -2.96 12.52 -0.26
CA PHE A 63 -2.69 11.99 -1.59
C PHE A 63 -1.97 13.02 -2.47
N ALA A 64 -2.37 14.28 -2.42
CA ALA A 64 -1.70 15.35 -3.15
C ALA A 64 -0.26 15.60 -2.64
N GLU A 65 -0.04 15.56 -1.33
CA GLU A 65 1.28 15.75 -0.71
C GLU A 65 2.23 14.56 -1.02
N HIS A 66 1.71 13.34 -1.12
CA HIS A 66 2.49 12.10 -1.33
C HIS A 66 2.48 11.59 -2.78
N GLY A 67 1.83 12.29 -3.72
CA GLY A 67 1.79 11.89 -5.12
C GLY A 67 0.94 10.64 -5.42
N ILE A 68 0.01 10.30 -4.52
CA ILE A 68 -0.87 9.13 -4.66
C ILE A 68 -2.04 9.49 -5.59
N THR A 69 -2.25 8.69 -6.63
CA THR A 69 -3.36 8.89 -7.58
C THR A 69 -4.54 7.98 -7.22
N LEU A 70 -5.72 8.58 -7.03
CA LEU A 70 -6.97 7.84 -6.92
C LEU A 70 -7.47 7.45 -8.31
N HIS A 71 -7.66 6.15 -8.54
CA HIS A 71 -8.22 5.61 -9.76
C HIS A 71 -9.69 5.23 -9.58
N PRO A 72 -10.57 5.60 -10.53
CA PRO A 72 -11.94 5.11 -10.57
C PRO A 72 -12.01 3.58 -10.68
N SER A 73 -13.00 2.97 -10.02
CA SER A 73 -13.19 1.51 -9.99
C SER A 73 -13.50 0.88 -11.36
N ASP A 74 -13.96 1.68 -12.33
CA ASP A 74 -14.29 1.27 -13.70
C ASP A 74 -13.09 1.31 -14.67
N GLN A 75 -11.93 1.80 -14.22
CA GLN A 75 -10.72 1.88 -15.04
C GLN A 75 -9.78 0.69 -14.81
N PRO A 76 -9.24 0.06 -15.87
CA PRO A 76 -8.20 -0.94 -15.72
C PRO A 76 -6.95 -0.28 -15.15
N ALA A 77 -6.32 -0.88 -14.15
CA ALA A 77 -5.15 -0.23 -13.56
C ALA A 77 -4.02 -0.10 -14.57
N PRO A 78 -3.30 1.03 -14.53
CA PRO A 78 -2.15 1.24 -15.38
C PRO A 78 -1.16 0.09 -15.25
N THR A 79 -0.51 -0.25 -16.36
CA THR A 79 0.66 -1.13 -16.35
C THR A 79 1.76 -0.40 -15.59
N GLN A 80 2.07 -0.86 -14.37
CA GLN A 80 3.17 -0.33 -13.61
C GLN A 80 4.41 -1.18 -13.81
N GLU A 81 5.54 -0.52 -14.05
CA GLU A 81 6.84 -1.16 -14.16
C GLU A 81 7.38 -1.44 -12.75
N TYR A 82 7.80 -2.68 -12.52
CA TYR A 82 8.36 -3.12 -11.26
C TYR A 82 9.87 -2.92 -11.30
N HIS A 83 10.45 -2.32 -10.26
CA HIS A 83 11.90 -2.26 -10.08
C HIS A 83 12.32 -3.31 -9.04
N VAL A 84 13.08 -4.32 -9.47
CA VAL A 84 13.73 -5.25 -8.54
C VAL A 84 15.00 -4.59 -8.04
N LEU A 85 15.04 -4.19 -6.77
CA LEU A 85 16.26 -3.70 -6.13
C LEU A 85 17.22 -4.88 -5.87
N PRO A 86 18.54 -4.69 -6.03
CA PRO A 86 19.52 -5.79 -6.02
C PRO A 86 19.71 -6.50 -4.67
N ASP A 87 19.05 -6.08 -3.60
CA ASP A 87 19.24 -6.60 -2.25
C ASP A 87 17.94 -7.15 -1.69
N THR A 88 17.63 -8.43 -1.92
CA THR A 88 16.65 -9.26 -1.16
C THR A 88 15.23 -8.70 -0.90
N HIS A 89 14.86 -7.59 -1.53
CA HIS A 89 13.62 -6.88 -1.30
C HIS A 89 12.64 -7.24 -2.42
N LEU A 90 11.52 -7.87 -2.05
CA LEU A 90 10.39 -8.02 -2.95
C LEU A 90 9.64 -6.68 -2.96
N VAL A 91 9.69 -5.96 -4.07
CA VAL A 91 8.92 -4.72 -4.27
C VAL A 91 7.79 -5.01 -5.24
N GLU A 92 6.55 -4.79 -4.83
CA GLU A 92 5.38 -4.96 -5.67
C GLU A 92 4.39 -3.80 -5.48
N PRO A 93 3.99 -3.11 -6.55
CA PRO A 93 2.77 -2.32 -6.54
C PRO A 93 1.54 -3.19 -6.30
N LYS A 94 0.73 -2.73 -5.35
CA LYS A 94 -0.51 -3.37 -4.95
C LYS A 94 -1.66 -2.39 -5.11
N ARG A 95 -2.76 -2.88 -5.68
CA ARG A 95 -4.05 -2.16 -5.71
C ARG A 95 -4.71 -2.27 -4.36
N ILE A 96 -4.98 -1.15 -3.72
CA ILE A 96 -5.72 -1.08 -2.46
C ILE A 96 -7.07 -0.41 -2.74
N PRO A 97 -8.21 -1.09 -2.49
CA PRO A 97 -9.53 -0.51 -2.70
C PRO A 97 -9.79 0.62 -1.71
N ILE A 98 -10.59 1.59 -2.13
CA ILE A 98 -11.02 2.74 -1.32
C ILE A 98 -12.53 2.94 -1.50
N GLY A 99 -13.25 3.17 -0.40
CA GLY A 99 -14.67 3.53 -0.41
C GLY A 99 -15.64 2.36 -0.32
N ALA A 100 -15.51 1.50 0.69
CA ALA A 100 -16.51 0.49 1.02
C ALA A 100 -17.57 1.02 2.00
#